data_AF-A0A4Y8C5F2-F1
#
_entry.id   AF-A0A4Y8C5F2-F1
#
_cell.length_a   1.000
_cell.length_b   1.000
_cell.length_c   1.000
_cell.angle_alpha   90.00
_cell.angle_beta   90.00
_cell.angle_gamma   90.00
#
_symmetry.space_group_name_H-M   'P 1'
#
loop_
_entity.id
_entity.type
_entity.pdbx_description
1 polymer ?
#
loop_
_entity_poly.entity_id
_entity_poly.type
_entity_poly.pdbx_seq_one_letter_code
_entity_poly.pdbx_strand_id
1 'polypeptide(L)'
;KNTFTKWLEKNLSEDQILGIDFALLPLSLQKDLKINCKANLKHIDLISPLWKDRPTLPQEKIYEHELEYCSYSRKEKLALVRQKMKNLN
;
A
#
# COMPACT_ATOMS: atom_id res chain seq x y z
N LYS A 1 19.47 -12.06 8.92
CA LYS A 1 18.64 -11.77 7.74
C LYS A 1 19.17 -10.50 7.07
N ASN A 2 19.48 -10.57 5.78
CA ASN A 2 19.86 -9.43 4.97
C ASN A 2 18.60 -8.88 4.30
N THR A 3 18.06 -7.78 4.81
CA THR A 3 16.85 -7.12 4.29
C THR A 3 17.17 -5.67 3.97
N PHE A 4 16.46 -5.08 3.02
CA PHE A 4 16.66 -3.67 2.68
C PHE A 4 16.41 -2.75 3.90
N THR A 5 15.46 -3.08 4.78
CA THR A 5 15.21 -2.33 6.02
C THR A 5 16.43 -2.28 6.93
N LYS A 6 17.09 -3.42 7.15
CA LYS A 6 18.34 -3.49 7.94
C LYS A 6 19.50 -2.76 7.29
N TRP A 7 19.50 -2.66 5.96
CA TRP A 7 20.47 -1.83 5.27
C TRP A 7 20.18 -0.34 5.53
N LEU A 8 18.93 0.10 5.39
CA LEU A 8 18.54 1.49 5.67
C LEU A 8 18.87 1.90 7.11
N GLU A 9 18.55 1.05 8.08
CA GLU A 9 18.85 1.24 9.51
C GLU A 9 20.35 1.49 9.78
N LYS A 10 21.23 0.79 9.06
CA LYS A 10 22.68 0.87 9.24
C LYS A 10 23.34 2.01 8.48
N ASN A 11 22.73 2.47 7.39
CA ASN A 11 23.37 3.37 6.43
C ASN A 11 22.76 4.78 6.42
N LEU A 12 21.62 5.00 7.07
CA LEU A 12 20.97 6.30 7.11
C LEU A 12 21.03 6.96 8.50
N SER A 13 21.16 8.28 8.50
CA SER A 13 21.22 9.14 9.69
C SER A 13 20.02 10.11 9.78
N GLU A 14 19.88 10.77 10.93
CA GLU A 14 18.73 11.63 11.27
C GLU A 14 18.65 12.91 10.42
N ASP A 15 19.78 13.38 9.91
CA ASP A 15 19.88 14.54 9.00
C ASP A 15 19.51 14.19 7.55
N GLN A 16 19.33 12.90 7.24
CA GLN A 16 19.00 12.44 5.90
C GLN A 16 17.49 12.26 5.70
N ILE A 17 17.10 12.27 4.42
CA ILE A 17 15.73 12.09 3.98
C ILE A 17 15.62 10.81 3.17
N LEU A 18 14.73 9.91 3.58
CA LEU A 18 14.32 8.74 2.81
C LEU A 18 13.05 9.08 2.04
N GLY A 19 13.23 9.39 0.75
CA GLY A 19 12.14 9.71 -0.17
C GLY A 19 11.43 8.45 -0.70
N ILE A 20 10.13 8.35 -0.50
CA ILE A 20 9.30 7.21 -0.93
C ILE A 20 7.93 7.72 -1.40
N ASP A 21 7.39 7.14 -2.48
CA ASP A 21 5.97 7.31 -2.81
C ASP A 21 5.12 6.53 -1.80
N PHE A 22 4.30 7.25 -1.03
CA PHE A 22 3.51 6.65 0.05
C PHE A 22 2.33 5.84 -0.49
N ALA A 23 1.91 6.06 -1.74
CA ALA A 23 0.92 5.21 -2.40
C ALA A 23 1.45 3.78 -2.61
N LEU A 24 2.77 3.61 -2.62
CA LEU A 24 3.46 2.32 -2.78
C LEU A 24 3.99 1.75 -1.45
N LEU A 25 3.82 2.46 -0.33
CA LEU A 25 4.37 2.09 0.97
C LEU A 25 3.31 1.46 1.87
N PRO A 26 3.36 0.15 2.16
CA PRO A 26 2.44 -0.47 3.12
C PRO A 26 2.53 0.17 4.50
N LEU A 27 1.39 0.37 5.16
CA LEU A 27 1.33 1.01 6.48
C LEU A 27 2.17 0.28 7.54
N SER A 28 2.22 -1.06 7.50
CA SER A 28 3.07 -1.85 8.40
C SER A 28 4.54 -1.52 8.21
N LEU A 29 5.01 -1.48 6.96
CA LEU A 29 6.39 -1.10 6.65
C LEU A 29 6.68 0.35 7.02
N GLN A 30 5.74 1.27 6.81
CA GLN A 30 5.90 2.66 7.24
C GLN A 30 6.10 2.75 8.77
N LYS A 31 5.34 1.98 9.54
CA LYS A 31 5.50 1.90 11.01
C LYS A 31 6.85 1.32 11.38
N ASP A 32 7.24 0.21 10.75
CA ASP A 32 8.55 -0.43 11.01
C ASP A 32 9.71 0.52 10.68
N LEU A 33 9.64 1.26 9.57
CA LEU A 33 10.65 2.24 9.20
C LEU A 33 10.68 3.42 10.17
N LYS A 34 9.53 3.93 10.63
CA LYS A 34 9.49 5.00 11.65
C LYS A 34 10.11 4.59 12.98
N ILE A 35 10.08 3.31 13.32
CA ILE A 35 10.65 2.79 14.56
C ILE A 35 12.15 2.52 14.42
N ASN A 36 12.56 1.92 13.31
CA ASN A 36 13.92 1.38 13.17
C ASN A 36 14.85 2.25 12.32
N CYS A 37 14.34 2.98 11.33
CA CYS A 37 15.13 3.84 10.46
C CYS A 37 15.25 5.25 11.05
N LYS A 38 16.47 5.78 11.10
CA LYS A 38 16.75 7.10 11.67
C LYS A 38 16.39 8.26 10.73
N ALA A 39 16.36 8.02 9.42
CA ALA A 39 16.09 9.05 8.44
C ALA A 39 14.62 9.50 8.45
N ASN A 40 14.42 10.76 8.06
CA ASN A 40 13.10 11.34 7.92
C ASN A 40 12.41 10.80 6.65
N LEU A 41 11.23 10.20 6.80
CA LEU A 41 10.44 9.76 5.66
C LEU A 41 9.79 10.96 4.96
N LYS A 42 9.96 11.06 3.65
CA LYS A 42 9.32 12.10 2.82
C LYS A 42 8.52 11.46 1.70
N HIS A 43 7.25 11.85 1.61
CA HIS A 43 6.43 11.50 0.46
C HIS A 43 6.97 12.18 -0.79
N ILE A 44 7.39 11.41 -1.78
CA ILE A 44 7.84 11.93 -3.07
C ILE A 44 7.70 10.87 -4.17
N ASP A 45 7.08 11.25 -5.28
CA ASP A 45 7.09 10.48 -6.51
C ASP A 45 8.15 11.07 -7.45
N LEU A 46 9.26 10.34 -7.60
CA LEU A 46 10.37 10.73 -8.46
C LEU A 46 10.22 10.18 -9.88
N ILE A 47 9.30 9.22 -10.11
CA ILE A 47 9.20 8.49 -11.36
C ILE A 47 8.20 9.17 -12.30
N SER A 48 7.02 9.57 -11.79
CA SER A 48 5.99 10.21 -12.63
C SER A 48 6.48 11.42 -13.42
N PRO A 49 7.29 12.35 -12.86
CA PRO A 49 7.79 13.49 -13.62
C PRO A 49 8.76 13.13 -14.75
N LEU A 50 9.41 11.96 -14.67
CA LEU A 50 10.42 11.50 -15.64
C LEU A 50 9.83 10.59 -16.73
N TRP A 51 8.68 9.96 -16.46
CA TRP A 51 8.06 8.98 -17.35
C TRP A 51 7.15 9.64 -18.38
N LYS A 52 7.75 10.15 -19.47
CA LYS A 52 7.05 10.89 -20.53
C LYS A 52 5.96 10.07 -21.24
N ASP A 53 6.24 8.82 -21.57
CA ASP A 53 5.32 7.93 -22.30
C ASP A 53 4.60 6.94 -21.36
N ARG A 54 4.16 7.42 -20.19
CA ARG A 54 3.44 6.58 -19.24
C ARG A 54 2.04 6.27 -19.78
N PRO A 55 1.67 4.99 -19.97
CA PRO A 55 0.33 4.64 -20.45
C PRO A 55 -0.73 5.09 -19.44
N THR A 56 -1.91 5.43 -19.95
CA THR A 56 -3.07 5.75 -19.12
C THR A 56 -3.55 4.49 -18.38
N LEU A 57 -4.28 4.70 -17.29
CA LEU A 57 -4.98 3.61 -16.64
C LEU A 57 -5.98 2.95 -17.62
N PRO A 58 -6.24 1.64 -17.49
CA PRO A 58 -7.31 0.97 -18.23
C PRO A 58 -8.63 1.69 -18.03
N GLN A 59 -9.34 1.96 -19.13
CA GLN A 59 -10.63 2.68 -19.13
C GLN A 59 -11.81 1.77 -19.47
N GLU A 60 -11.57 0.45 -19.52
CA GLU A 60 -12.61 -0.53 -19.79
C GLU A 60 -13.75 -0.46 -18.76
N LYS A 61 -14.97 -0.71 -19.22
CA LYS A 61 -16.15 -0.66 -18.35
C LYS A 61 -16.09 -1.81 -17.34
N ILE A 62 -16.43 -1.49 -16.09
CA ILE A 62 -16.69 -2.50 -15.07
C ILE A 62 -17.98 -3.24 -15.44
N TYR A 63 -18.00 -4.57 -15.29
CA TYR A 63 -19.18 -5.40 -15.46
C TYR A 63 -19.49 -6.18 -14.18
N GLU A 64 -20.75 -6.55 -13.99
CA GLU A 64 -21.18 -7.36 -12.85
C GLU A 64 -21.01 -8.84 -13.16
N HIS A 65 -20.49 -9.61 -12.20
CA HIS A 65 -20.49 -11.07 -12.28
C HIS A 65 -21.88 -11.60 -11.92
N GLU A 66 -22.43 -12.46 -12.77
CA GLU A 66 -23.74 -13.06 -12.52
C GLU A 66 -23.72 -13.93 -11.26
N LEU A 67 -24.85 -13.98 -10.55
CA LEU A 67 -24.96 -14.67 -9.26
C LEU A 67 -24.72 -16.18 -9.39
N GLU A 68 -25.05 -16.79 -10.54
CA GLU A 68 -24.81 -18.23 -10.77
C GLU A 68 -23.33 -18.61 -10.70
N TYR A 69 -22.42 -17.66 -10.99
CA TYR A 69 -20.97 -17.85 -10.87
C TYR A 69 -20.40 -17.41 -9.52
N CYS A 70 -21.25 -16.95 -8.59
CA CYS A 70 -20.82 -16.39 -7.31
C CYS A 70 -21.36 -17.23 -6.15
N SER A 71 -20.47 -17.65 -5.23
CA SER A 71 -20.91 -18.34 -4.00
C SER A 71 -21.72 -17.45 -3.05
N TYR A 72 -21.61 -16.13 -3.18
CA TYR A 72 -22.34 -15.14 -2.37
C TYR A 72 -22.61 -13.88 -3.19
N SER A 73 -23.79 -13.29 -2.99
CA SER A 73 -24.11 -11.95 -3.44
C SER A 73 -23.24 -10.89 -2.74
N ARG A 74 -23.16 -9.71 -3.34
CA ARG A 74 -22.49 -8.54 -2.75
C ARG A 74 -23.03 -8.19 -1.36
N LYS A 75 -24.36 -8.28 -1.19
CA LYS A 75 -25.04 -8.00 0.07
C LYS A 75 -24.62 -8.98 1.16
N GLU A 76 -24.55 -10.28 0.85
CA GLU A 76 -24.12 -11.32 1.78
C GLU A 76 -22.65 -11.16 2.18
N LYS A 77 -21.74 -10.92 1.22
CA LYS A 77 -20.32 -10.65 1.51
C LYS A 77 -20.15 -9.48 2.49
N LEU A 78 -20.87 -8.37 2.25
CA LEU A 78 -20.84 -7.21 3.14
C LEU A 78 -21.42 -7.50 4.53
N ALA A 79 -22.49 -8.31 4.61
CA ALA A 79 -23.06 -8.73 5.88
C ALA A 79 -22.06 -9.57 6.70
N LEU A 80 -21.36 -10.51 6.07
CA LEU A 80 -20.32 -11.34 6.70
C LEU A 80 -19.16 -10.50 7.24
N VAL A 81 -18.65 -9.55 6.44
CA VAL A 81 -17.59 -8.62 6.89
C VAL A 81 -18.05 -7.83 8.11
N ARG A 82 -19.25 -7.24 8.06
CA ARG A 82 -19.81 -6.46 9.19
C ARG A 82 -20.03 -7.30 10.44
N GLN A 83 -20.46 -8.55 10.29
CA GLN A 83 -20.58 -9.49 11.41
C GLN A 83 -19.22 -9.75 12.07
N LYS A 84 -18.18 -10.02 11.26
CA LYS A 84 -16.82 -10.23 11.78
C LYS A 84 -16.28 -8.98 12.47
N MET A 85 -16.53 -7.80 11.93
CA MET A 85 -16.15 -6.53 12.56
C MET A 85 -16.83 -6.32 13.92
N LYS A 86 -18.12 -6.65 14.05
CA LYS A 86 -18.83 -6.56 15.34
C LYS A 86 -18.26 -7.50 16.40
N ASN A 87 -17.73 -8.65 16.00
CA ASN A 87 -17.13 -9.64 16.90
C ASN A 87 -15.69 -9.30 17.31
N LEU A 88 -15.11 -8.20 16.80
CA LEU A 88 -13.78 -7.70 17.14
C LEU A 88 -13.81 -6.56 18.17
N ASN A 89 -15.01 -6.11 18.55
CA ASN A 89 -15.25 -5.21 19.68
C ASN A 89 -15.48 -6.01 20.96
#